data_AF-A0A948FQS3-F1
#
_entry.id   AF-A0A948FQS3-F1
#
_cell.length_a   1.000
_cell.length_b   1.000
_cell.length_c   1.000
_cell.angle_alpha   90.00
_cell.angle_beta   90.00
_cell.angle_gamma   90.00
#
_symmetry.space_group_name_H-M   'P 1'
#
loop_
_entity.id
_entity.type
_entity.pdbx_description
1 polymer ?
#
loop_
_entity_poly.entity_id
_entity_poly.type
_entity_poly.pdbx_seq_one_letter_code
_entity_poly.pdbx_strand_id
1 'polypeptide(L)'
;MAVIVLASASGSPGVSTTALGLTLNWHRPVLLVDADPTGSSSVFAGYFQGAQEPTGGLINLALSLREGTLADALPRETLLLDPDAPAERSAWFLPGIRAHEQAPSLLPLWEPLTEQLRALDRNGQDVIVDAGRLGIAGWPQPLIAASDLTLLVTRSSLPALAGATSWAKT
;
A
#
# COMPACT_ATOMS: atom_id res chain seq x y z
N MET A 1 -4.77 12.92 10.27
CA MET A 1 -4.17 11.81 9.50
C MET A 1 -3.93 12.26 8.08
N ALA A 2 -2.96 11.66 7.38
CA ALA A 2 -2.83 11.72 5.94
C ALA A 2 -2.86 10.31 5.32
N VAL A 3 -3.59 10.14 4.21
CA VAL A 3 -3.49 9.01 3.29
C VAL A 3 -2.65 9.45 2.09
N ILE A 4 -1.42 8.95 2.02
CA ILE A 4 -0.46 9.27 0.98
C ILE A 4 -0.27 8.07 0.07
N VAL A 5 -0.58 8.22 -1.21
CA VAL A 5 -0.40 7.15 -2.19
C VAL A 5 0.82 7.42 -3.05
N LEU A 6 1.70 6.44 -3.19
CA LEU A 6 2.80 6.43 -4.13
C LEU A 6 2.45 5.50 -5.28
N ALA A 7 2.66 5.95 -6.51
CA ALA A 7 2.44 5.15 -7.71
C ALA A 7 3.44 5.51 -8.79
N SER A 8 3.52 4.69 -9.84
CA SER A 8 4.29 5.03 -11.05
C SER A 8 3.48 4.86 -12.32
N ALA A 9 3.78 5.69 -13.31
CA ALA A 9 3.22 5.55 -14.65
C ALA A 9 3.91 4.45 -15.49
N SER A 10 5.17 4.11 -15.21
CA SER A 10 5.94 3.20 -16.05
C SER A 10 6.98 2.42 -15.24
N GLY A 11 6.82 1.09 -15.17
CA GLY A 11 7.80 0.17 -14.60
C GLY A 11 7.99 0.20 -13.07
N SER A 12 7.20 0.99 -12.32
CA SER A 12 7.26 1.12 -10.85
C SER A 12 8.67 1.26 -10.27
N PRO A 13 9.48 2.24 -10.73
CA PRO A 13 10.88 2.31 -10.38
C PRO A 13 11.04 2.84 -8.95
N GLY A 14 11.10 1.93 -7.97
CA GLY A 14 11.36 2.26 -6.57
C GLY A 14 10.16 2.79 -5.79
N VAL A 15 8.92 2.57 -6.25
CA VAL A 15 7.70 2.93 -5.49
C VAL A 15 7.70 2.21 -4.14
N SER A 16 7.85 0.89 -4.14
CA SER A 16 7.89 0.07 -2.92
C SER A 16 9.01 0.48 -1.97
N THR A 17 10.22 0.70 -2.49
CA THR A 17 11.37 1.13 -1.68
C THR A 17 11.13 2.52 -1.06
N THR A 18 10.56 3.44 -1.83
CA THR A 18 10.26 4.80 -1.34
C THR A 18 9.17 4.77 -0.28
N ALA A 19 8.08 4.01 -0.52
CA ALA A 19 6.98 3.86 0.42
C ALA A 19 7.45 3.22 1.74
N LEU A 20 8.26 2.16 1.65
CA LEU A 20 8.86 1.52 2.83
C LEU A 20 9.79 2.48 3.58
N GLY A 21 10.68 3.18 2.87
CA GLY A 21 11.61 4.13 3.48
C GLY A 21 10.89 5.28 4.20
N LEU A 22 9.82 5.83 3.59
CA LEU A 22 8.97 6.83 4.22
C LEU A 22 8.30 6.29 5.48
N THR A 23 7.79 5.05 5.42
CA THR A 23 7.10 4.41 6.55
C THR A 23 8.05 4.20 7.74
N LEU A 24 9.24 3.65 7.51
CA LEU A 24 10.24 3.41 8.56
C LEU A 24 10.78 4.69 9.21
N ASN A 25 10.67 5.83 8.53
CA ASN A 25 11.14 7.13 9.02
C ASN A 25 10.00 8.08 9.38
N TRP A 26 8.77 7.60 9.44
CA TRP A 26 7.62 8.45 9.72
C TRP A 26 7.64 8.95 11.16
N HIS A 27 7.19 10.18 11.39
CA HIS A 27 7.33 10.85 12.68
C HIS A 27 6.24 10.47 13.71
N ARG A 28 5.24 9.66 13.30
CA ARG A 28 4.09 9.23 14.11
C ARG A 28 3.66 7.81 13.70
N PRO A 29 2.70 7.15 14.37
CA PRO A 29 2.24 5.83 13.95
C PRO A 29 1.77 5.85 12.49
N VAL A 30 2.17 4.85 11.72
CA VAL A 30 1.89 4.78 10.28
C VAL A 30 1.63 3.35 9.84
N LEU A 31 0.74 3.18 8.86
CA LEU A 31 0.48 1.92 8.19
C LEU A 31 0.93 2.00 6.73
N LEU A 32 1.86 1.13 6.34
CA LEU A 32 2.17 0.87 4.94
C LEU A 32 1.19 -0.16 4.39
N VAL A 33 0.53 0.15 3.28
CA VAL A 33 -0.32 -0.79 2.53
C VAL A 33 0.36 -1.12 1.21
N ASP A 34 0.71 -2.39 1.01
CA ASP A 34 1.13 -2.90 -0.30
C ASP A 34 -0.13 -3.20 -1.13
N ALA A 35 -0.48 -2.26 -2.01
CA ALA A 35 -1.61 -2.33 -2.91
C ALA A 35 -1.17 -2.53 -4.38
N ASP A 36 0.06 -2.99 -4.61
CA ASP A 36 0.55 -3.33 -5.96
C ASP A 36 -0.10 -4.65 -6.44
N PRO A 37 -0.93 -4.63 -7.49
CA PRO A 37 -1.59 -5.83 -7.97
C PRO A 37 -0.65 -6.79 -8.73
N THR A 38 0.65 -6.52 -8.85
CA THR A 38 1.60 -7.46 -9.47
C THR A 38 1.95 -8.65 -8.57
N GLY A 39 1.76 -8.52 -7.25
CA GLY A 39 2.03 -9.58 -6.28
C GLY A 39 3.52 -9.81 -5.96
N SER A 40 4.38 -8.81 -6.20
CA SER A 40 5.84 -8.95 -6.08
C SER A 40 6.35 -9.30 -4.67
N SER A 41 5.54 -9.09 -3.61
CA SER A 41 5.91 -9.37 -2.21
C SER A 41 7.28 -8.80 -1.80
N SER A 42 7.61 -7.62 -2.33
CA SER A 42 8.96 -7.04 -2.28
C SER A 42 9.44 -6.74 -0.86
N VAL A 43 8.54 -6.38 0.07
CA VAL A 43 8.88 -6.14 1.48
C VAL A 43 9.31 -7.43 2.17
N PHE A 44 8.66 -8.57 1.90
CA PHE A 44 9.04 -9.86 2.48
C PHE A 44 10.38 -10.36 1.95
N ALA A 45 10.55 -10.35 0.63
CA ALA A 45 11.78 -10.82 0.01
C ALA A 45 12.97 -9.86 0.24
N GLY A 46 12.70 -8.56 0.32
CA GLY A 46 13.70 -7.51 0.48
C GLY A 46 13.99 -7.16 1.93
N TYR A 47 13.08 -6.42 2.58
CA TYR A 47 13.28 -5.87 3.92
C TYR A 47 13.34 -6.95 4.99
N PHE A 48 12.37 -7.87 5.00
CA PHE A 48 12.38 -9.00 5.94
C PHE A 48 13.38 -10.10 5.55
N GLN A 49 14.03 -10.01 4.38
CA GLN A 49 15.01 -11.00 3.89
C GLN A 49 14.47 -12.45 3.89
N GLY A 50 13.16 -12.63 3.75
CA GLY A 50 12.50 -13.94 3.82
C GLY A 50 12.37 -14.53 5.23
N ALA A 51 12.75 -13.79 6.29
CA ALA A 51 12.64 -14.25 7.68
C ALA A 51 11.19 -14.24 8.20
N GLN A 52 10.35 -13.37 7.63
CA GLN A 52 8.93 -13.29 7.95
C GLN A 52 8.11 -14.02 6.88
N GLU A 53 7.26 -14.96 7.31
CA GLU A 53 6.32 -15.59 6.40
C GLU A 53 5.18 -14.63 6.06
N PRO A 54 4.82 -14.46 4.78
CA PRO A 54 3.64 -13.69 4.42
C PRO A 54 2.36 -14.35 4.95
N THR A 55 1.74 -13.76 5.97
CA THR A 55 0.37 -14.11 6.39
C THR A 55 -0.64 -13.26 5.62
N GLY A 56 -1.84 -13.78 5.42
CA GLY A 56 -2.76 -13.39 4.34
C GLY A 56 -3.35 -11.98 4.37
N GLY A 57 -2.57 -10.91 4.22
CA GLY A 57 -3.01 -9.50 4.25
C GLY A 57 -4.25 -9.12 3.42
N LEU A 58 -4.07 -8.48 2.26
CA LEU A 58 -5.20 -7.98 1.46
C LEU A 58 -6.16 -9.07 1.00
N ILE A 59 -5.66 -10.29 0.79
CA ILE A 59 -6.52 -11.40 0.36
C ILE A 59 -7.49 -11.86 1.45
N ASN A 60 -7.07 -11.92 2.72
CA ASN A 60 -8.00 -12.25 3.80
C ASN A 60 -8.96 -11.09 4.04
N LEU A 61 -8.54 -9.83 3.88
CA LEU A 61 -9.47 -8.70 3.95
C LEU A 61 -10.55 -8.77 2.87
N ALA A 62 -10.21 -9.19 1.65
CA ALA A 62 -11.20 -9.42 0.60
C ALA A 62 -12.19 -10.54 0.95
N LEU A 63 -11.76 -11.56 1.70
CA LEU A 63 -12.63 -12.62 2.22
C LEU A 63 -13.51 -12.10 3.35
N SER A 64 -12.93 -11.42 4.35
CA SER A 64 -13.65 -10.83 5.49
C SER A 64 -14.68 -9.79 5.07
N LEU A 65 -14.45 -9.07 3.97
CA LEU A 65 -15.47 -8.19 3.39
C LEU A 65 -16.75 -8.95 3.03
N ARG A 66 -16.65 -10.17 2.50
CA ARG A 66 -17.81 -11.00 2.15
C ARG A 66 -18.57 -11.49 3.39
N GLU A 67 -17.86 -11.59 4.51
CA GLU A 67 -18.39 -11.99 5.80
C GLU A 67 -18.89 -10.79 6.63
N GLY A 68 -18.68 -9.55 6.18
CA GLY A 68 -19.05 -8.33 6.89
C GLY A 68 -18.13 -7.98 8.07
N THR A 69 -16.93 -8.58 8.14
CA THR A 69 -15.99 -8.48 9.28
C THR A 69 -14.72 -7.69 8.96
N LEU A 70 -14.72 -6.91 7.87
CA LEU A 70 -13.54 -6.18 7.37
C LEU A 70 -12.85 -5.32 8.46
N ALA A 71 -13.62 -4.54 9.23
CA ALA A 71 -13.08 -3.65 10.25
C ALA A 71 -12.34 -4.41 11.36
N ASP A 72 -12.86 -5.58 11.76
CA ASP A 72 -12.26 -6.44 12.78
C ASP A 72 -11.05 -7.22 12.26
N ALA A 73 -11.03 -7.51 10.96
CA ALA A 73 -9.97 -8.24 10.28
C ALA A 73 -8.74 -7.35 10.03
N LEU A 74 -8.93 -6.08 9.68
CA LEU A 74 -7.84 -5.16 9.30
C LEU A 74 -6.67 -5.17 10.30
N PRO A 75 -6.86 -4.99 11.62
CA PRO A 75 -5.73 -5.02 12.56
C PRO A 75 -5.01 -6.37 12.62
N ARG A 76 -5.73 -7.49 12.44
CA ARG A 76 -5.18 -8.84 12.53
C ARG A 76 -4.33 -9.21 11.32
N GLU A 77 -4.60 -8.57 10.19
CA GLU A 77 -3.90 -8.76 8.93
C GLU A 77 -2.71 -7.80 8.75
N THR A 78 -2.39 -7.02 9.79
CA THR A 78 -1.21 -6.16 9.84
C THR A 78 -0.11 -6.71 10.73
N LEU A 79 1.13 -6.35 10.44
CA LEU A 79 2.30 -6.68 11.25
C LEU A 79 3.22 -5.47 11.44
N LEU A 80 4.09 -5.53 12.45
CA LEU A 80 5.10 -4.49 12.69
C LEU A 80 6.29 -4.66 11.73
N LEU A 81 6.70 -3.57 11.09
CA LEU A 81 7.94 -3.50 10.30
C LEU A 81 9.17 -3.40 11.18
N ASP A 82 9.06 -2.67 12.28
CA ASP A 82 10.14 -2.49 13.25
C ASP A 82 9.57 -2.69 14.67
N PRO A 83 9.71 -3.91 15.23
CA PRO A 83 9.24 -4.22 16.58
C PRO A 83 10.00 -3.47 17.69
N ASP A 84 11.21 -2.99 17.40
CA ASP A 84 12.05 -2.28 18.36
C ASP A 84 11.81 -0.77 18.37
N ALA A 85 11.03 -0.26 17.39
CA ALA A 85 10.65 1.15 17.32
C ALA A 85 9.75 1.58 18.50
N PRO A 86 9.89 2.81 19.02
CA PRO A 86 8.97 3.37 20.00
C PRO A 86 7.53 3.35 19.50
N ALA A 87 6.57 3.11 20.40
CA ALA A 87 5.15 3.01 20.05
C ALA A 87 4.63 4.28 19.34
N GLU A 88 5.15 5.45 19.70
CA GLU A 88 4.82 6.75 19.12
C GLU A 88 5.26 6.88 17.65
N ARG A 89 6.09 5.96 17.15
CA ARG A 89 6.56 5.88 15.76
C ARG A 89 6.41 4.48 15.18
N SER A 90 5.43 3.73 15.68
CA SER A 90 5.18 2.36 15.22
C SER A 90 4.88 2.32 13.72
N ALA A 91 5.68 1.53 13.00
CA ALA A 91 5.55 1.31 11.57
C ALA A 91 4.85 -0.04 11.34
N TRP A 92 3.63 0.00 10.86
CA TRP A 92 2.82 -1.17 10.54
C TRP A 92 2.83 -1.45 9.05
N PHE A 93 2.55 -2.69 8.69
CA PHE A 93 2.49 -3.16 7.32
C PHE A 93 1.28 -4.05 7.10
N LEU A 94 0.49 -3.72 6.08
CA LEU A 94 -0.57 -4.55 5.51
C LEU A 94 -0.04 -5.19 4.21
N PRO A 95 0.27 -6.50 4.25
CA PRO A 95 0.72 -7.25 3.09
C PRO A 95 -0.24 -7.20 1.90
N GLY A 96 0.31 -7.05 0.71
CA GLY A 96 -0.42 -7.17 -0.54
C GLY A 96 -0.75 -8.61 -0.92
N ILE A 97 -1.17 -8.77 -2.18
CA ILE A 97 -1.34 -10.10 -2.78
C ILE A 97 0.00 -10.74 -3.11
N ARG A 98 0.01 -12.06 -3.33
CA ARG A 98 1.23 -12.84 -3.60
C ARG A 98 1.33 -13.33 -5.04
N ALA A 99 0.25 -13.19 -5.80
CA ALA A 99 0.16 -13.63 -7.17
C ALA A 99 -0.80 -12.71 -7.94
N HIS A 100 -0.43 -12.33 -9.16
CA HIS A 100 -1.22 -11.38 -9.96
C HIS A 100 -2.64 -11.89 -10.25
N GLU A 101 -2.87 -13.21 -10.23
CA GLU A 101 -4.18 -13.85 -10.39
C GLU A 101 -5.16 -13.46 -9.27
N GLN A 102 -4.66 -13.00 -8.13
CA GLN A 102 -5.48 -12.53 -7.02
C GLN A 102 -5.97 -11.10 -7.21
N ALA A 103 -5.35 -10.30 -8.10
CA ALA A 103 -5.66 -8.88 -8.28
C ALA A 103 -7.14 -8.59 -8.57
N PRO A 104 -7.85 -9.36 -9.43
CA PRO A 104 -9.28 -9.13 -9.64
C PRO A 104 -10.13 -9.28 -8.38
N SER A 105 -9.69 -10.10 -7.41
CA SER A 105 -10.41 -10.33 -6.16
C SER A 105 -10.37 -9.12 -5.22
N LEU A 106 -9.44 -8.18 -5.45
CA LEU A 106 -9.31 -6.95 -4.66
C LEU A 106 -10.21 -5.82 -5.16
N LEU A 107 -10.76 -5.91 -6.38
CA LEU A 107 -11.58 -4.83 -6.94
C LEU A 107 -12.75 -4.42 -6.04
N PRO A 108 -13.52 -5.35 -5.44
CA PRO A 108 -14.60 -4.98 -4.51
C PRO A 108 -14.09 -4.47 -3.15
N LEU A 109 -12.83 -4.74 -2.81
CA LEU A 109 -12.23 -4.37 -1.53
C LEU A 109 -11.81 -2.89 -1.48
N TRP A 110 -11.40 -2.31 -2.61
CA TRP A 110 -10.72 -1.01 -2.59
C TRP A 110 -11.53 0.14 -1.98
N GLU A 111 -12.81 0.25 -2.33
CA GLU A 111 -13.67 1.29 -1.77
C GLU A 111 -13.93 1.09 -0.26
N PRO A 112 -14.39 -0.09 0.21
CA PRO A 112 -14.52 -0.37 1.64
C PRO A 112 -13.21 -0.21 2.43
N LEU A 113 -12.07 -0.68 1.88
CA LEU A 113 -10.78 -0.54 2.53
C LEU A 113 -10.36 0.93 2.65
N THR A 114 -10.65 1.75 1.64
CA THR A 114 -10.42 3.19 1.70
C THR A 114 -11.13 3.82 2.89
N GLU A 115 -12.40 3.46 3.13
CA GLU A 115 -13.15 3.94 4.28
C GLU A 115 -12.52 3.51 5.62
N GLN A 116 -12.10 2.24 5.71
CA GLN A 116 -11.45 1.73 6.93
C GLN A 116 -10.10 2.41 7.20
N LEU A 117 -9.29 2.62 6.16
CA LEU A 117 -8.00 3.29 6.28
C LEU A 117 -8.17 4.75 6.72
N ARG A 118 -9.19 5.45 6.22
CA ARG A 118 -9.51 6.80 6.72
C ARG A 118 -9.99 6.81 8.16
N ALA A 119 -10.65 5.76 8.62
CA ALA A 119 -11.12 5.67 10.00
C ALA A 119 -9.96 5.58 11.02
N LEU A 120 -8.74 5.25 10.58
CA LEU A 120 -7.53 5.25 11.41
C LEU A 120 -7.14 6.64 11.91
N ASP A 121 -7.70 7.73 11.34
CA ASP A 121 -7.53 9.09 11.86
C ASP A 121 -7.92 9.22 13.33
N ARG A 122 -8.91 8.44 13.78
CA ARG A 122 -9.35 8.42 15.18
C ARG A 122 -8.22 7.99 16.14
N ASN A 123 -7.25 7.25 15.63
CA ASN A 123 -6.07 6.77 16.36
C ASN A 123 -4.82 7.62 16.06
N GLY A 124 -4.93 8.67 15.26
CA GLY A 124 -3.80 9.51 14.84
C GLY A 124 -2.77 8.77 13.96
N GLN A 125 -3.15 7.64 13.36
CA GLN A 125 -2.28 6.83 12.51
C GLN A 125 -2.39 7.29 11.05
N ASP A 126 -1.25 7.60 10.43
CA ASP A 126 -1.17 7.96 9.00
C ASP A 126 -1.12 6.69 8.12
N VAL A 127 -1.39 6.82 6.83
CA VAL A 127 -1.38 5.71 5.87
C VAL A 127 -0.50 6.05 4.67
N ILE A 128 0.44 5.16 4.36
CA ILE A 128 1.24 5.20 3.13
C ILE A 128 0.82 4.01 2.28
N VAL A 129 0.48 4.25 1.01
CA VAL A 129 0.05 3.21 0.08
C VAL A 129 1.07 3.09 -1.03
N ASP A 130 1.63 1.89 -1.22
CA ASP A 130 2.30 1.52 -2.46
C ASP A 130 1.25 1.01 -3.45
N ALA A 131 0.86 1.83 -4.42
CA ALA A 131 -0.10 1.45 -5.45
C ALA A 131 0.56 0.81 -6.68
N GLY A 132 1.88 0.60 -6.65
CA GLY A 132 2.64 0.06 -7.77
C GLY A 132 2.48 0.88 -9.04
N ARG A 133 2.21 0.19 -10.16
CA ARG A 133 2.05 0.82 -11.48
C ARG A 133 0.57 1.14 -11.75
N LEU A 134 0.32 2.36 -12.22
CA LEU A 134 -1.00 2.84 -12.62
C LEU A 134 -1.53 2.11 -13.86
N GLY A 135 -2.86 1.95 -13.94
CA GLY A 135 -3.57 1.48 -15.13
C GLY A 135 -3.47 -0.02 -15.41
N ILE A 136 -2.86 -0.81 -14.52
CA ILE A 136 -2.88 -2.27 -14.61
C ILE A 136 -4.14 -2.85 -13.99
N ALA A 137 -4.56 -4.03 -14.44
CA ALA A 137 -5.72 -4.70 -13.89
C ALA A 137 -5.57 -4.90 -12.36
N GLY A 138 -6.59 -4.49 -11.61
CA GLY A 138 -6.61 -4.60 -10.16
C GLY A 138 -5.95 -3.45 -9.39
N TRP A 139 -5.41 -2.42 -10.06
CA TRP A 139 -4.81 -1.26 -9.37
C TRP A 139 -5.82 -0.54 -8.44
N PRO A 140 -5.35 0.06 -7.33
CA PRO A 140 -6.22 0.56 -6.26
C PRO A 140 -6.79 1.97 -6.56
N GLN A 141 -7.56 2.08 -7.64
CA GLN A 141 -8.10 3.37 -8.09
C GLN A 141 -8.90 4.14 -7.03
N PRO A 142 -9.78 3.50 -6.21
CA PRO A 142 -10.48 4.20 -5.13
C PRO A 142 -9.53 4.83 -4.10
N LEU A 143 -8.44 4.15 -3.73
CA LEU A 143 -7.45 4.69 -2.78
C LEU A 143 -6.74 5.92 -3.35
N ILE A 144 -6.40 5.89 -4.64
CA ILE A 144 -5.76 7.03 -5.32
C ILE A 144 -6.70 8.22 -5.38
N ALA A 145 -7.94 8.01 -5.81
CA ALA A 145 -8.96 9.07 -5.90
C ALA A 145 -9.28 9.68 -4.52
N ALA A 146 -9.14 8.89 -3.47
CA ALA A 146 -9.39 9.26 -2.09
C ALA A 146 -8.18 9.90 -1.37
N SER A 147 -6.96 9.71 -1.84
CA SER A 147 -5.76 10.14 -1.13
C SER A 147 -5.72 11.64 -0.86
N ASP A 148 -5.13 12.03 0.28
CA ASP A 148 -4.83 13.44 0.59
C ASP A 148 -3.64 13.95 -0.24
N LEU A 149 -2.75 13.04 -0.63
CA LEU A 149 -1.61 13.30 -1.50
C LEU A 149 -1.32 12.07 -2.37
N THR A 150 -1.25 12.25 -3.69
CA THR A 150 -0.71 11.24 -4.62
C THR A 150 0.66 11.69 -5.13
N LEU A 151 1.66 10.82 -4.98
CA LEU A 151 3.02 11.01 -5.46
C LEU A 151 3.28 10.11 -6.67
N LEU A 152 3.57 10.72 -7.82
CA LEU A 152 3.98 10.00 -9.03
C LEU A 152 5.50 9.80 -9.04
N VAL A 153 5.96 8.58 -8.74
CA VAL A 153 7.36 8.21 -8.71
C VAL A 153 7.86 7.89 -10.12
N THR A 154 8.94 8.57 -10.51
CA THR A 154 9.56 8.46 -11.83
C THR A 154 11.08 8.38 -11.73
N ARG A 155 11.73 7.85 -12.78
CA ARG A 155 13.16 8.09 -13.01
C ARG A 155 13.34 9.41 -13.76
N SER A 156 14.52 9.99 -13.67
CA SER A 156 14.91 11.20 -14.41
C SER A 156 15.26 10.96 -15.88
N SER A 157 15.09 9.73 -16.39
CA SER A 157 15.36 9.42 -17.80
C SER A 157 14.21 9.88 -18.69
N LEU A 158 14.54 10.28 -19.93
CA LEU A 158 13.54 10.74 -20.90
C LEU A 158 12.39 9.74 -21.11
N PRO A 159 12.62 8.41 -21.27
CA PRO A 159 11.51 7.45 -21.39
C PRO A 159 10.60 7.39 -20.15
N ALA A 160 11.16 7.54 -18.95
CA ALA A 160 10.37 7.51 -17.72
C ALA A 160 9.51 8.78 -17.57
N LEU A 161 10.07 9.94 -17.89
CA LEU A 161 9.33 11.22 -17.88
C LEU A 161 8.26 11.24 -18.98
N ALA A 162 8.57 10.76 -20.18
CA ALA A 162 7.61 10.65 -21.28
C ALA A 162 6.47 9.67 -20.96
N GLY A 163 6.72 8.59 -20.22
CA GLY A 163 5.65 7.70 -19.73
C GLY A 163 4.76 8.33 -18.66
N ALA A 164 5.27 9.34 -17.93
CA ALA A 164 4.55 9.99 -16.84
C ALA A 164 3.53 11.03 -17.32
N THR A 165 3.71 11.62 -18.51
CA THR A 165 2.90 12.74 -19.02
C THR A 165 1.41 12.43 -19.17
N SER A 166 1.03 11.18 -19.46
CA SER A 166 -0.40 10.81 -19.53
C SER A 166 -1.09 10.78 -18.17
N TRP A 167 -0.33 10.76 -17.07
CA TRP A 167 -0.81 10.66 -15.69
C TRP A 167 -0.56 11.93 -14.87
N ALA A 168 0.51 12.66 -15.17
CA ALA A 168 0.80 13.97 -14.61
C ALA A 168 0.07 15.04 -15.44
N LYS A 169 -1.08 15.52 -14.96
CA LYS A 169 -1.65 16.77 -15.48
C LYS A 169 -0.68 17.90 -15.14
N THR A 170 0.11 18.33 -16.12
CA THR A 170 0.85 19.61 -16.06
C THR A 170 -0.09 20.78 -16.22
#